data_AF-A0A0F8ZA99-F1
#
_entry.id   AF-A0A0F8ZA99-F1
#
_cell.length_a   1.000
_cell.length_b   1.000
_cell.length_c   1.000
_cell.angle_alpha   90.00
_cell.angle_beta   90.00
_cell.angle_gamma   90.00
#
_symmetry.space_group_name_H-M   'P 1'
#
loop_
_entity.id
_entity.type
_entity.pdbx_description
1 polymer ?
#
loop_
_entity_poly.entity_id
_entity_poly.type
_entity_poly.pdbx_seq_one_letter_code
_entity_poly.pdbx_strand_id
1 'polypeptide(L)'
;MIETILPRILQALWQGDRFVTAHPREEMDTGNAKIIDDLMQFQIDTDIQDLFIEMVRFFKTCLIQGTSVGKLTWDVLKDKPSFINKDILDFYPQPYKKNIADMSGVFDVFDMPIDILMDRERMGVKYTNLDKLKNTSMGTRDEEAKQIKDRVVGKMRNYDPKRKTALIYQYWGKVATEEQVDLDNHFATARYKEGLVEIANRQFIIRQGDNPYATPQNSSGFRPFISATDYLDPDEFWGIGDIEPIRDLQYEANEIENQTIDNIKLITNRMWKVGTTAGVD
;
A
#
# COMPACT_ATOMS: atom_id res chain seq x y z
N MET A 1 -5.06 18.92 -12.84
CA MET A 1 -5.83 19.08 -11.59
C MET A 1 -5.07 18.53 -10.40
N ILE A 2 -4.69 17.24 -10.38
CA ILE A 2 -3.91 16.66 -9.27
C ILE A 2 -2.58 17.38 -9.05
N GLU A 3 -1.81 17.63 -10.11
CA GLU A 3 -0.50 18.32 -10.03
C GLU A 3 -0.60 19.78 -9.56
N THR A 4 -1.81 20.36 -9.51
CA THR A 4 -2.03 21.72 -8.97
C THR A 4 -2.51 21.71 -7.52
N ILE A 5 -3.18 20.65 -7.08
CA ILE A 5 -3.68 20.49 -5.70
C ILE A 5 -2.57 19.94 -4.78
N LEU A 6 -1.81 18.96 -5.28
CA LEU A 6 -0.76 18.26 -4.52
C LEU A 6 0.28 19.21 -3.90
N PRO A 7 0.84 20.20 -4.62
CA PRO A 7 1.78 21.14 -4.02
C PRO A 7 1.16 21.98 -2.89
N ARG A 8 -0.13 22.30 -2.96
CA ARG A 8 -0.83 23.08 -1.92
C ARG A 8 -1.01 22.27 -0.63
N ILE A 9 -1.37 20.99 -0.75
CA ILE A 9 -1.48 20.08 0.40
C ILE A 9 -0.11 19.91 1.05
N LEU A 10 0.93 19.62 0.25
CA LEU A 10 2.29 19.46 0.76
C LEU A 10 2.82 20.74 1.39
N GLN A 11 2.57 21.90 0.76
CA GLN A 11 2.94 23.19 1.31
C GLN A 11 2.27 23.41 2.67
N ALA A 12 0.97 23.13 2.81
CA ALA A 12 0.27 23.28 4.09
C ALA A 12 0.85 22.38 5.20
N LEU A 13 1.28 21.16 4.84
CA LEU A 13 1.86 20.20 5.80
C LEU A 13 3.32 20.52 6.18
N TRP A 14 4.11 21.03 5.23
CA TRP A 14 5.53 21.34 5.44
C TRP A 14 5.81 22.82 5.75
N GLN A 15 4.80 23.69 5.74
CA GLN A 15 4.95 25.09 6.14
C GLN A 15 5.07 25.28 7.64
N GLY A 16 4.59 24.32 8.44
CA GLY A 16 4.76 24.35 9.89
C GLY A 16 6.20 24.09 10.29
N ASP A 17 6.62 24.67 11.42
CA ASP A 17 7.95 24.41 12.02
C ASP A 17 8.13 22.94 12.42
N ARG A 18 7.02 22.21 12.64
CA ARG A 18 6.99 20.81 13.08
C ARG A 18 5.93 20.03 12.32
N PHE A 19 6.29 18.85 11.85
CA PHE A 19 5.38 17.96 11.12
C PHE A 19 4.46 17.17 12.07
N VAL A 20 4.97 16.79 13.25
CA VAL A 20 4.19 16.17 14.34
C VAL A 20 4.43 17.00 15.59
N THR A 21 3.38 17.15 16.41
CA THR A 21 3.48 17.87 17.70
C THR A 21 2.96 17.01 18.83
N ALA A 22 3.81 16.73 19.82
CA ALA A 22 3.43 16.01 21.03
C ALA A 22 2.83 16.95 22.07
N HIS A 23 1.53 16.83 22.33
CA HIS A 23 0.86 17.60 23.38
C HIS A 23 0.90 16.86 24.73
N PRO A 24 1.32 17.53 25.83
CA PRO A 24 1.27 16.94 27.16
C PRO A 24 -0.17 16.71 27.62
N ARG A 25 -0.39 15.64 28.39
CA ARG A 25 -1.72 15.37 28.99
C ARG A 25 -1.85 15.99 30.38
N GLU A 26 -0.76 16.01 31.14
CA GLU A 26 -0.68 16.60 32.49
C GLU A 26 0.49 17.59 32.57
N GLU A 27 0.48 18.50 33.56
CA GLU A 27 1.54 19.51 33.73
C GLU A 27 2.93 18.88 33.94
N MET A 28 3.00 17.72 34.61
CA MET A 28 4.25 16.97 34.82
C MET A 28 4.83 16.40 33.52
N ASP A 29 4.00 16.18 32.49
CA ASP A 29 4.42 15.60 31.21
C ASP A 29 5.02 16.64 30.26
N THR A 30 4.96 17.92 30.58
CA THR A 30 5.43 19.01 29.70
C THR A 30 6.89 18.81 29.28
N GLY A 31 7.74 18.35 30.20
CA GLY A 31 9.15 18.04 29.91
C GLY A 31 9.30 16.86 28.96
N ASN A 32 8.56 15.77 29.21
CA ASN A 32 8.60 14.56 28.38
C ASN A 32 8.04 14.80 26.99
N ALA A 33 6.94 15.55 26.90
CA ALA A 33 6.31 15.93 25.63
C ALA A 33 7.30 16.67 24.75
N LYS A 34 8.05 17.64 25.30
CA LYS A 34 9.07 18.37 24.55
C LYS A 34 10.20 17.45 24.04
N ILE A 35 10.67 16.53 24.86
CA ILE A 35 11.72 15.57 24.47
C ILE A 35 11.22 14.66 23.33
N ILE A 36 10.00 14.15 23.45
CA ILE A 36 9.38 13.33 22.40
C ILE A 36 9.24 14.15 21.11
N ASP A 37 8.83 15.41 21.22
CA ASP A 37 8.64 16.28 20.07
C ASP A 37 9.94 16.52 19.31
N ASP A 38 11.01 16.85 20.03
CA ASP A 38 12.33 17.07 19.45
C ASP A 38 12.91 15.77 18.86
N LEU A 39 12.66 14.62 19.50
CA LEU A 39 13.06 13.30 18.98
C LEU A 39 12.31 12.94 17.69
N MET A 40 10.99 13.16 17.64
CA MET A 40 10.17 12.86 16.47
C MET A 40 10.58 13.74 15.29
N GLN A 41 10.82 15.03 15.53
CA GLN A 41 11.32 15.94 14.51
C GLN A 41 12.68 15.50 13.96
N PHE A 42 13.61 15.12 14.85
CA PHE A 42 14.91 14.59 14.42
C PHE A 42 14.77 13.34 13.54
N GLN A 43 13.89 12.40 13.91
CA GLN A 43 13.65 11.19 13.14
C GLN A 43 13.03 11.49 11.77
N ILE A 44 12.08 12.42 11.70
CA ILE A 44 11.43 12.87 10.46
C ILE A 44 12.44 13.48 9.50
N ASP A 45 13.34 14.32 10.01
CA ASP A 45 14.32 15.05 9.20
C ASP A 45 15.51 14.18 8.78
N THR A 46 15.94 13.23 9.62
CA THR A 46 17.21 12.51 9.46
C THR A 46 17.06 11.02 9.16
N ASP A 47 16.08 10.35 9.78
CA ASP A 47 16.03 8.89 9.83
C ASP A 47 14.99 8.27 8.88
N ILE A 48 13.83 8.91 8.70
CA ILE A 48 12.82 8.45 7.74
C ILE A 48 13.24 8.89 6.34
N GLN A 49 14.03 8.04 5.69
CA GLN A 49 14.49 8.25 4.32
C GLN A 49 13.30 8.46 3.38
N ASP A 50 13.42 9.46 2.52
CA ASP A 50 12.45 9.75 1.46
C ASP A 50 11.01 10.01 1.93
N LEU A 51 10.80 10.36 3.21
CA LEU A 51 9.46 10.62 3.77
C LEU A 51 8.67 11.60 2.91
N PHE A 52 9.30 12.71 2.50
CA PHE A 52 8.67 13.69 1.61
C PHE A 52 8.18 13.05 0.31
N ILE A 53 9.03 12.23 -0.34
CA ILE A 53 8.70 11.56 -1.60
C ILE A 53 7.57 10.54 -1.40
N GLU A 54 7.62 9.78 -0.32
CA GLU A 54 6.58 8.80 0.01
C GLU A 54 5.26 9.46 0.38
N MET A 55 5.28 10.62 1.04
CA MET A 55 4.09 11.41 1.33
C MET A 55 3.50 12.06 0.07
N VAL A 56 4.36 12.54 -0.85
CA VAL A 56 3.94 12.97 -2.20
C VAL A 56 3.22 11.83 -2.91
N ARG A 57 3.79 10.61 -2.88
CA ARG A 57 3.15 9.40 -3.46
C ARG A 57 1.85 9.06 -2.76
N PHE A 58 1.81 9.14 -1.43
CA PHE A 58 0.64 8.86 -0.61
C PHE A 58 -0.53 9.77 -0.96
N PHE A 59 -0.35 11.08 -0.97
CA PHE A 59 -1.42 12.02 -1.36
C PHE A 59 -1.76 11.94 -2.84
N LYS A 60 -0.77 11.74 -3.73
CA LYS A 60 -1.04 11.54 -5.16
C LYS A 60 -1.88 10.28 -5.39
N THR A 61 -1.62 9.21 -4.65
CA THR A 61 -2.42 7.98 -4.71
C THR A 61 -3.84 8.24 -4.22
N CYS A 62 -4.00 8.99 -3.14
CA CYS A 62 -5.29 9.39 -2.60
C CYS A 62 -6.13 10.14 -3.63
N LEU A 63 -5.57 11.18 -4.27
CA LEU A 63 -6.29 11.99 -5.26
C LEU A 63 -6.60 11.22 -6.56
N ILE A 64 -5.77 10.24 -6.94
CA ILE A 64 -5.97 9.44 -8.16
C ILE A 64 -7.01 8.33 -7.93
N GLN A 65 -6.89 7.63 -6.80
CA GLN A 65 -7.57 6.35 -6.55
C GLN A 65 -8.61 6.44 -5.41
N GLY A 66 -8.79 7.60 -4.79
CA GLY A 66 -9.77 7.87 -3.74
C GLY A 66 -9.30 7.58 -2.33
N THR A 67 -8.53 6.51 -2.12
CA THR A 67 -7.93 6.20 -0.81
C THR A 67 -6.45 5.90 -0.99
N SER A 68 -5.61 6.29 -0.04
CA SER A 68 -4.22 5.83 0.05
C SER A 68 -3.96 5.14 1.38
N VAL A 69 -3.02 4.19 1.38
CA VAL A 69 -2.61 3.47 2.58
C VAL A 69 -1.10 3.59 2.73
N GLY A 70 -0.67 4.18 3.84
CA GLY A 70 0.73 4.33 4.21
C GLY A 70 1.07 3.34 5.31
N LYS A 71 2.26 2.76 5.24
CA LYS A 71 2.73 1.82 6.25
C LYS A 71 3.92 2.41 7.01
N LEU A 72 3.78 2.56 8.32
CA LEU A 72 4.84 3.04 9.20
C LEU A 72 5.48 1.87 9.93
N THR A 73 6.69 1.48 9.53
CA THR A 73 7.37 0.29 10.08
C THR A 73 8.77 0.60 10.56
N TRP A 74 9.36 -0.31 11.34
CA TRP A 74 10.79 -0.31 11.58
C TRP A 74 11.53 -1.12 10.49
N ASP A 75 12.48 -0.49 9.81
CA ASP A 75 13.41 -1.19 8.92
C ASP A 75 14.52 -1.84 9.75
N VAL A 76 14.41 -3.15 9.92
CA VAL A 76 15.36 -3.96 10.72
C VAL A 76 16.77 -3.95 10.14
N LEU A 77 16.95 -3.76 8.83
CA LEU A 77 18.28 -3.78 8.22
C LEU A 77 19.05 -2.47 8.47
N LYS A 78 18.33 -1.35 8.52
CA LYS A 78 18.91 -0.02 8.76
C LYS A 78 18.79 0.45 10.21
N ASP A 79 18.00 -0.27 11.00
CA ASP A 79 17.61 0.09 12.36
C ASP A 79 17.00 1.50 12.46
N LYS A 80 16.06 1.80 11.55
CA LYS A 80 15.42 3.11 11.41
C LYS A 80 13.92 3.01 11.11
N PRO A 81 13.11 4.02 11.50
CA PRO A 81 11.73 4.11 11.07
C PRO A 81 11.65 4.32 9.54
N SER A 82 10.62 3.75 8.92
CA SER A 82 10.35 3.83 7.49
C SER A 82 8.87 4.02 7.24
N PHE A 83 8.55 4.94 6.33
CA PHE A 83 7.21 5.15 5.81
C PHE A 83 7.15 4.71 4.36
N ILE A 84 6.19 3.85 4.00
CA ILE A 84 6.05 3.32 2.65
C ILE A 84 4.60 3.47 2.20
N ASN A 85 4.38 4.17 1.09
CA ASN A 85 3.07 4.20 0.44
C ASN A 85 2.79 2.84 -0.22
N LYS A 86 1.66 2.23 0.13
CA LYS A 86 1.25 0.91 -0.36
C LYS A 86 0.39 1.08 -1.60
N ASP A 87 0.57 0.17 -2.56
CA ASP A 87 -0.38 0.06 -3.67
C ASP A 87 -1.71 -0.45 -3.11
N ILE A 88 -2.82 0.16 -3.53
CA ILE A 88 -4.17 -0.26 -3.17
C ILE A 88 -4.43 -1.71 -3.57
N LEU A 89 -3.86 -2.14 -4.70
CA LEU A 89 -3.99 -3.53 -5.18
C LEU A 89 -3.21 -4.55 -4.34
N ASP A 90 -2.37 -4.08 -3.43
CA ASP A 90 -1.57 -4.87 -2.49
C ASP A 90 -2.17 -4.89 -1.08
N PHE A 91 -3.21 -4.11 -0.83
CA PHE A 91 -3.81 -3.96 0.50
C PHE A 91 -5.25 -4.48 0.50
N TYR A 92 -5.52 -5.45 1.37
CA TYR A 92 -6.83 -6.07 1.48
C TYR A 92 -7.44 -5.77 2.86
N PRO A 93 -8.25 -4.70 2.96
CA PRO A 93 -9.00 -4.38 4.17
C PRO A 93 -10.16 -5.35 4.37
N GLN A 94 -10.70 -5.41 5.59
CA GLN A 94 -11.93 -6.16 5.83
C GLN A 94 -13.10 -5.49 5.10
N PRO A 95 -13.93 -6.25 4.37
CA PRO A 95 -15.15 -5.73 3.76
C PRO A 95 -16.08 -5.08 4.80
N TYR A 96 -16.79 -4.02 4.41
CA TYR A 96 -17.80 -3.31 5.22
C TYR A 96 -17.27 -2.54 6.46
N LYS A 97 -15.95 -2.42 6.61
CA LYS A 97 -15.33 -1.63 7.68
C LYS A 97 -14.74 -0.36 7.09
N LYS A 98 -14.98 0.76 7.77
CA LYS A 98 -14.65 2.12 7.29
C LYS A 98 -13.24 2.56 7.71
N ASN A 99 -12.78 2.10 8.88
CA ASN A 99 -11.48 2.45 9.44
C ASN A 99 -10.65 1.21 9.69
N ILE A 100 -9.34 1.31 9.47
CA ILE A 100 -8.38 0.22 9.74
C ILE A 100 -8.40 -0.21 11.22
N ALA A 101 -8.65 0.74 12.13
CA ALA A 101 -8.75 0.47 13.56
C ALA A 101 -9.93 -0.45 13.92
N ASP A 102 -11.04 -0.35 13.19
CA ASP A 102 -12.28 -1.10 13.46
C ASP A 102 -12.30 -2.49 12.77
N MET A 103 -11.29 -2.77 11.95
CA MET A 103 -11.15 -4.05 11.26
C MET A 103 -10.69 -5.15 12.23
N SER A 104 -11.12 -6.39 12.03
CA SER A 104 -10.60 -7.55 12.77
C SER A 104 -9.18 -7.91 12.33
N GLY A 105 -8.82 -7.57 11.09
CA GLY A 105 -7.48 -7.68 10.56
C GLY A 105 -7.40 -7.18 9.12
N VAL A 106 -6.17 -7.03 8.63
CA VAL A 106 -5.85 -6.57 7.27
C VAL A 106 -4.73 -7.40 6.68
N PHE A 107 -4.73 -7.57 5.36
CA PHE A 107 -3.60 -8.17 4.65
C PHE A 107 -2.84 -7.11 3.85
N ASP A 108 -1.53 -7.13 4.01
CA ASP A 108 -0.58 -6.45 3.16
C ASP A 108 0.19 -7.48 2.34
N VAL A 109 0.13 -7.39 1.02
CA VAL A 109 0.80 -8.30 0.09
C VAL A 109 1.95 -7.58 -0.59
N PHE A 110 3.11 -8.21 -0.66
CA PHE A 110 4.26 -7.64 -1.37
C PHE A 110 5.25 -8.72 -1.79
N ASP A 111 6.01 -8.41 -2.85
CA ASP A 111 7.12 -9.23 -3.30
C ASP A 111 8.36 -8.89 -2.47
N MET A 112 9.05 -9.91 -1.95
CA MET A 112 10.31 -9.74 -1.23
C MET A 112 11.39 -10.67 -1.78
N PRO A 113 12.57 -10.14 -2.15
CA PRO A 113 13.73 -10.95 -2.47
C PRO A 113 14.12 -11.88 -1.30
N ILE A 114 14.45 -13.13 -1.63
CA ILE A 114 14.75 -14.16 -0.61
C ILE A 114 16.05 -13.85 0.15
N ASP A 115 17.02 -13.22 -0.50
CA ASP A 115 18.25 -12.70 0.12
C ASP A 115 17.94 -11.70 1.25
N ILE A 116 17.02 -10.76 1.02
CA ILE A 116 16.59 -9.79 2.03
C ILE A 116 15.92 -10.48 3.23
N LEU A 117 15.14 -11.55 3.02
CA LEU A 117 14.55 -12.33 4.11
C LEU A 117 15.63 -13.01 4.97
N MET A 118 16.67 -13.56 4.34
CA MET A 118 17.80 -14.17 5.04
C MET A 118 18.60 -13.13 5.83
N ASP A 119 18.81 -11.93 5.27
CA ASP A 119 19.50 -10.87 5.99
C ASP A 119 18.70 -10.35 7.18
N ARG A 120 17.37 -10.28 7.06
CA ARG A 120 16.48 -9.97 8.20
C ARG A 120 16.55 -11.05 9.29
N GLU A 121 16.65 -12.31 8.91
CA GLU A 121 16.84 -13.41 9.87
C GLU A 121 18.14 -13.24 10.66
N ARG A 122 19.24 -12.92 9.96
CA ARG A 122 20.55 -12.66 10.57
C ARG A 122 20.54 -11.47 11.54
N MET A 123 19.73 -10.46 11.25
CA MET A 123 19.53 -9.30 12.12
C MET A 123 18.55 -9.56 13.29
N GLY A 124 18.06 -10.79 13.46
CA GLY A 124 17.30 -11.21 14.64
C GLY A 124 15.79 -11.34 14.42
N VAL A 125 15.28 -11.20 13.19
CA VAL A 125 13.88 -11.55 12.89
C VAL A 125 13.74 -13.07 12.89
N LYS A 126 12.94 -13.61 13.81
CA LYS A 126 12.70 -15.05 13.88
C LYS A 126 11.78 -15.48 12.75
N TYR A 127 12.35 -16.14 11.75
CA TYR A 127 11.60 -16.81 10.70
C TYR A 127 11.60 -18.33 10.91
N THR A 128 10.57 -18.98 10.39
CA THR A 128 10.44 -20.43 10.30
C THR A 128 10.34 -20.82 8.83
N ASN A 129 10.77 -22.02 8.46
CA ASN A 129 10.55 -22.58 7.11
C ASN A 129 11.18 -21.80 5.93
N LEU A 130 12.15 -20.89 6.15
CA LEU A 130 12.78 -20.14 5.05
C LEU A 130 13.48 -21.05 4.03
N ASP A 131 14.05 -22.17 4.47
CA ASP A 131 14.71 -23.13 3.58
C ASP A 131 13.76 -23.70 2.51
N LYS A 132 12.47 -23.81 2.84
CA LYS A 132 11.46 -24.34 1.90
C LYS A 132 11.24 -23.40 0.71
N LEU A 133 11.50 -22.11 0.87
CA LEU A 133 11.32 -21.09 -0.17
C LEU A 133 12.38 -21.13 -1.28
N LYS A 134 13.56 -21.72 -1.03
CA LYS A 134 14.65 -21.78 -2.03
C LYS A 134 14.25 -22.56 -3.29
N ASN A 135 13.33 -23.52 -3.15
CA ASN A 135 12.93 -24.47 -4.17
C ASN A 135 11.49 -24.27 -4.68
N THR A 136 10.75 -23.31 -4.14
CA THR A 136 9.37 -23.05 -4.58
C THR A 136 9.36 -22.10 -5.76
N SER A 137 8.49 -22.34 -6.74
CA SER A 137 8.15 -21.33 -7.74
C SER A 137 7.46 -20.16 -7.08
N MET A 138 7.67 -18.94 -7.60
CA MET A 138 6.97 -17.74 -7.14
C MET A 138 5.46 -18.01 -7.14
N GLY A 139 4.77 -17.67 -6.05
CA GLY A 139 3.32 -17.80 -6.01
C GLY A 139 2.69 -16.96 -7.12
N THR A 140 1.80 -17.55 -7.92
CA THR A 140 1.06 -16.81 -8.94
C THR A 140 0.11 -15.84 -8.24
N ARG A 141 0.33 -14.56 -8.51
CA ARG A 141 -0.63 -13.51 -8.17
C ARG A 141 -1.65 -13.41 -9.30
N ASP A 142 -2.89 -13.04 -8.97
CA ASP A 142 -3.83 -12.55 -10.00
C ASP A 142 -3.29 -11.21 -10.48
N GLU A 143 -2.40 -11.29 -11.48
CA GLU A 143 -1.55 -10.19 -11.90
C GLU A 143 -2.21 -9.31 -12.96
N GLU A 144 -3.39 -9.65 -13.50
CA GLU A 144 -3.94 -9.01 -14.70
C GLU A 144 -4.13 -7.49 -14.52
N ALA A 145 -4.82 -7.06 -13.45
CA ALA A 145 -5.04 -5.63 -13.17
C ALA A 145 -3.73 -4.88 -12.90
N LYS A 146 -2.76 -5.53 -12.24
CA LYS A 146 -1.46 -4.92 -11.90
C LYS A 146 -0.52 -4.86 -13.10
N GLN A 147 -0.53 -5.89 -13.95
CA GLN A 147 0.19 -5.92 -15.22
C GLN A 147 -0.35 -4.87 -16.18
N ILE A 148 -1.68 -4.71 -16.26
CA ILE A 148 -2.30 -3.63 -17.05
C ILE A 148 -1.85 -2.28 -16.52
N LYS A 149 -1.94 -2.04 -15.20
CA LYS A 149 -1.49 -0.80 -14.55
C LYS A 149 -0.01 -0.53 -14.84
N ASP A 150 0.88 -1.50 -14.62
CA ASP A 150 2.32 -1.34 -14.83
C ASP A 150 2.66 -1.12 -16.32
N ARG A 151 1.94 -1.77 -17.24
CA ARG A 151 2.09 -1.58 -18.69
C ARG A 151 1.67 -0.18 -19.13
N VAL A 152 0.54 0.31 -18.63
CA VAL A 152 0.02 1.66 -18.93
C VAL A 152 0.95 2.75 -18.38
N VAL A 153 1.49 2.56 -17.17
CA VAL A 153 2.42 3.50 -16.54
C VAL A 153 3.83 3.43 -17.16
N GLY A 154 4.09 2.47 -18.05
CA GLY A 154 5.41 2.29 -18.66
C GLY A 154 6.48 1.86 -17.65
N LYS A 155 6.07 1.29 -16.52
CA LYS A 155 7.01 0.70 -15.56
C LYS A 155 7.61 -0.55 -16.20
N MET A 156 8.78 -0.42 -16.79
CA MET A 156 9.64 -1.58 -17.00
C MET A 156 10.04 -2.07 -15.62
N ARG A 157 9.45 -3.20 -15.17
CA ARG A 157 10.01 -3.95 -14.03
C ARG A 157 11.46 -4.24 -14.43
N ASN A 158 12.43 -3.61 -13.77
CA ASN A 158 13.82 -4.04 -13.77
C ASN A 158 13.87 -5.37 -13.00
N TYR A 159 13.27 -6.40 -13.59
CA TYR A 159 13.25 -7.75 -13.09
C TYR A 159 14.62 -8.32 -13.38
N ASP A 160 15.48 -8.41 -12.36
CA ASP A 160 16.68 -9.24 -12.47
C ASP A 160 16.20 -10.70 -12.46
N PRO A 161 16.26 -11.42 -13.59
CA PRO A 161 15.73 -12.78 -13.67
C PRO A 161 16.50 -13.77 -12.80
N LYS A 162 17.64 -13.36 -12.22
CA LYS A 162 18.44 -14.18 -11.30
C LYS A 162 18.02 -14.03 -9.85
N ARG A 163 17.36 -12.93 -9.46
CA ARG A 163 16.93 -12.72 -8.07
C ARG A 163 15.61 -13.42 -7.81
N LYS A 164 15.68 -14.52 -7.05
CA LYS A 164 14.49 -15.23 -6.58
C LYS A 164 13.73 -14.35 -5.59
N THR A 165 12.47 -14.09 -5.89
CA THR A 165 11.54 -13.33 -5.04
C THR A 165 10.45 -14.27 -4.50
N ALA A 166 9.99 -13.99 -3.29
CA ALA A 166 8.87 -14.68 -2.65
C ALA A 166 7.70 -13.70 -2.48
N LEU A 167 6.49 -14.18 -2.72
CA LEU A 167 5.26 -13.41 -2.49
C LEU A 167 4.88 -13.53 -1.01
N ILE A 168 4.89 -12.43 -0.27
CA ILE A 168 4.60 -12.41 1.16
C ILE A 168 3.21 -11.85 1.39
N TYR A 169 2.39 -12.61 2.11
CA TYR A 169 1.12 -12.20 2.68
C TYR A 169 1.34 -11.89 4.15
N GLN A 170 1.23 -10.62 4.51
CA GLN A 170 1.38 -10.18 5.88
C GLN A 170 0.01 -9.84 6.47
N TYR A 171 -0.46 -10.67 7.37
CA TYR A 171 -1.70 -10.47 8.11
C TYR A 171 -1.43 -9.76 9.43
N TRP A 172 -2.16 -8.68 9.66
CA TRP A 172 -2.19 -7.92 10.90
C TRP A 172 -3.59 -7.98 11.48
N GLY A 173 -3.77 -8.66 12.61
CA GLY A 173 -5.09 -8.78 13.22
C GLY A 173 -5.14 -9.78 14.35
N LYS A 174 -6.35 -10.19 14.69
CA LYS A 174 -6.58 -11.21 15.71
C LYS A 174 -6.08 -12.58 15.24
N VAL A 175 -5.14 -13.14 15.98
CA VAL A 175 -4.58 -14.49 15.79
C VAL A 175 -4.98 -15.33 17.01
N ALA A 176 -5.38 -16.58 16.78
CA ALA A 176 -5.66 -17.51 17.86
C ALA A 176 -4.36 -17.84 18.62
N THR A 177 -4.37 -17.59 19.92
CA THR A 177 -3.38 -18.12 20.87
C THR A 177 -3.86 -19.46 21.43
N GLU A 178 -2.94 -20.31 21.87
CA GLU A 178 -3.20 -21.71 22.27
C GLU A 178 -4.53 -21.91 23.03
N GLU A 179 -5.26 -22.96 22.63
CA GLU A 179 -6.48 -23.41 23.30
C GLU A 179 -6.16 -23.77 24.76
N GLN A 180 -6.72 -23.02 25.71
CA GLN A 180 -6.97 -23.61 27.02
C GLN A 180 -8.15 -24.57 26.85
N VAL A 181 -7.85 -25.86 26.78
CA VAL A 181 -8.84 -26.92 26.94
C VAL A 181 -9.27 -26.88 28.40
N ASP A 182 -10.42 -26.27 28.65
CA ASP A 182 -11.08 -26.33 29.94
C ASP A 182 -11.66 -27.75 30.08
N LEU A 183 -10.93 -28.63 30.78
CA LEU A 183 -11.25 -30.06 30.95
C LEU A 183 -12.66 -30.29 31.55
N ASP A 184 -13.23 -29.27 32.19
CA ASP A 184 -14.54 -29.33 32.83
C ASP A 184 -15.70 -28.96 31.88
N ASN A 185 -15.47 -28.19 30.80
CA ASN A 185 -16.55 -27.59 30.01
C ASN A 185 -16.68 -28.09 28.57
N HIS A 186 -15.81 -28.96 28.06
CA HIS A 186 -15.87 -29.50 26.67
C HIS A 186 -15.92 -28.43 25.55
N PHE A 187 -15.74 -27.14 25.86
CA PHE A 187 -15.68 -26.04 24.90
C PHE A 187 -14.26 -25.48 24.85
N ALA A 188 -13.59 -25.63 23.70
CA ALA A 188 -12.34 -24.95 23.44
C ALA A 188 -12.62 -23.45 23.29
N THR A 189 -12.27 -22.66 24.30
CA THR A 189 -12.39 -21.20 24.22
C THR A 189 -11.09 -20.65 23.64
N ALA A 190 -11.04 -20.48 22.32
CA ALA A 190 -9.89 -19.88 21.66
C ALA A 190 -9.73 -18.42 22.13
N ARG A 191 -8.62 -18.10 22.81
CA ARG A 191 -8.26 -16.71 23.11
C ARG A 191 -7.61 -16.11 21.87
N TYR A 192 -8.09 -14.94 21.45
CA TYR A 192 -7.53 -14.20 20.32
C TYR A 192 -6.69 -13.03 20.84
N LYS A 193 -5.50 -12.86 20.27
CA LYS A 193 -4.62 -11.72 20.53
C LYS A 193 -4.23 -11.06 19.21
N GLU A 194 -4.04 -9.74 19.22
CA GLU A 194 -3.50 -9.03 18.06
C GLU A 194 -2.06 -9.50 17.79
N GLY A 195 -1.82 -9.95 16.56
CA GLY A 195 -0.59 -10.58 16.15
C GLY A 195 -0.23 -10.29 14.71
N LEU A 196 0.96 -10.74 14.35
CA LEU A 196 1.52 -10.66 13.01
C LEU A 196 1.73 -12.08 12.48
N VAL A 197 1.18 -12.36 11.31
CA VAL A 197 1.43 -13.62 10.58
C VAL A 197 1.94 -13.29 9.19
N GLU A 198 3.08 -13.86 8.81
CA GLU A 198 3.62 -13.77 7.45
C GLU A 198 3.58 -15.14 6.79
N ILE A 199 2.91 -15.19 5.64
CA ILE A 199 2.73 -16.39 4.83
C ILE A 199 3.43 -16.15 3.49
N ALA A 200 4.40 -16.99 3.17
CA ALA A 200 5.12 -16.94 1.91
C ALA A 200 4.49 -17.89 0.88
N ASN A 201 4.37 -17.40 -0.36
CA ASN A 201 3.86 -18.11 -1.54
C ASN A 201 2.51 -18.82 -1.32
N ARG A 202 1.65 -18.29 -0.42
CA ARG A 202 0.38 -18.91 0.00
C ARG A 202 0.51 -20.34 0.56
N GLN A 203 1.72 -20.78 0.92
CA GLN A 203 2.01 -22.17 1.29
C GLN A 203 2.68 -22.30 2.65
N PHE A 204 3.60 -21.41 2.97
CA PHE A 204 4.44 -21.56 4.16
C PHE A 204 4.22 -20.39 5.11
N ILE A 205 3.81 -20.68 6.35
CA ILE A 205 3.89 -19.71 7.42
C ILE A 205 5.38 -19.56 7.75
N ILE A 206 5.89 -18.35 7.54
CA ILE A 206 7.29 -18.00 7.78
C ILE A 206 7.49 -17.22 9.06
N ARG A 207 6.45 -16.55 9.56
CA ARG A 207 6.50 -15.83 10.83
C ARG A 207 5.12 -15.85 11.46
N GLN A 208 5.07 -16.13 12.75
CA GLN A 208 3.87 -15.99 13.55
C GLN A 208 4.29 -15.51 14.93
N GLY A 209 3.63 -14.47 15.43
CA GLY A 209 3.90 -13.98 16.77
C GLY A 209 2.99 -12.84 17.18
N ASP A 210 3.24 -12.33 18.38
CA ASP A 210 2.58 -11.14 18.91
C ASP A 210 2.87 -9.90 18.06
N ASN A 211 1.99 -8.89 18.16
CA ASN A 211 2.21 -7.61 17.53
C ASN A 211 3.54 -6.98 18.02
N PRO A 212 4.51 -6.70 17.12
CA PRO A 212 5.79 -6.10 17.48
C PRO A 212 5.67 -4.72 18.15
N TYR A 213 4.55 -4.03 17.94
CA TYR A 213 4.30 -2.70 18.48
C TYR A 213 3.42 -2.72 19.74
N ALA A 214 3.26 -3.89 20.36
CA ALA A 214 2.62 -4.00 21.67
C ALA A 214 3.54 -3.39 22.75
N THR A 215 2.99 -2.48 23.56
CA THR A 215 3.68 -1.88 24.70
C THR A 215 3.02 -2.33 26.00
N PRO A 216 3.68 -2.17 27.17
CA PRO A 216 3.05 -2.46 28.46
C PRO A 216 1.73 -1.68 28.67
N GLN A 217 1.63 -0.48 28.10
CA GLN A 217 0.43 0.36 28.15
C GLN A 217 -0.62 -0.03 27.10
N ASN A 218 -0.21 -0.58 25.96
CA ASN A 218 -1.10 -1.08 24.92
C ASN A 218 -0.70 -2.52 24.52
N SER A 219 -1.26 -3.49 25.23
CA SER A 219 -0.97 -4.92 25.04
C SER A 219 -1.41 -5.48 23.68
N SER A 220 -2.35 -4.83 23.00
CA SER A 220 -2.78 -5.16 21.64
C SER A 220 -1.86 -4.54 20.58
N GLY A 221 -1.09 -3.51 20.96
CA GLY A 221 -0.27 -2.72 20.05
C GLY A 221 -1.09 -1.90 19.05
N PHE A 222 -0.38 -1.33 18.09
CA PHE A 222 -0.99 -0.62 16.96
C PHE A 222 -0.72 -1.36 15.66
N ARG A 223 -1.65 -1.27 14.71
CA ARG A 223 -1.38 -1.73 13.35
C ARG A 223 -0.62 -0.63 12.63
N PRO A 224 0.46 -0.95 11.90
CA PRO A 224 1.37 0.05 11.33
C PRO A 224 0.83 0.70 10.05
N PHE A 225 -0.47 0.94 9.95
CA PHE A 225 -1.10 1.49 8.74
C PHE A 225 -1.85 2.78 9.05
N ILE A 226 -1.68 3.75 8.17
CA ILE A 226 -2.47 4.97 8.11
C ILE A 226 -3.21 4.99 6.78
N SER A 227 -4.43 5.53 6.77
CA SER A 227 -5.21 5.73 5.55
C SER A 227 -5.61 7.19 5.41
N ALA A 228 -5.64 7.67 4.17
CA ALA A 228 -6.26 8.94 3.82
C ALA A 228 -7.26 8.69 2.70
N THR A 229 -8.38 9.40 2.73
CA THR A 229 -9.46 9.26 1.76
C THR A 229 -9.83 10.65 1.25
N ASP A 230 -9.99 10.79 -0.06
CA ASP A 230 -10.33 12.03 -0.76
C ASP A 230 -11.82 12.33 -0.61
N TYR A 231 -12.68 11.67 -1.39
CA TYR A 231 -14.12 11.64 -1.15
C TYR A 231 -14.50 10.40 -0.36
N LEU A 232 -14.91 10.59 0.88
CA LEU A 232 -15.35 9.50 1.76
C LEU A 232 -16.70 8.96 1.28
N ASP A 233 -16.73 7.69 0.90
CA ASP A 233 -17.97 6.92 0.87
C ASP A 233 -18.29 6.51 2.31
N PRO A 234 -19.45 6.91 2.87
CA PRO A 234 -19.81 6.53 4.22
C PRO A 234 -19.78 5.04 4.46
N ASP A 235 -20.07 4.16 3.50
CA ASP A 235 -20.30 2.74 3.75
C ASP A 235 -19.11 1.83 3.42
N GLU A 236 -18.05 2.37 2.82
CA GLU A 236 -16.87 1.62 2.40
C GLU A 236 -15.56 2.20 2.93
N PHE A 237 -14.49 1.39 2.87
CA PHE A 237 -13.12 1.85 3.13
C PHE A 237 -12.53 2.62 1.95
N TRP A 238 -12.92 2.22 0.74
CA TRP A 238 -12.43 2.79 -0.50
C TRP A 238 -13.29 4.01 -0.84
N GLY A 239 -12.65 5.17 -0.94
CA GLY A 239 -13.29 6.39 -1.40
C GLY A 239 -13.20 6.56 -2.90
N ILE A 240 -13.76 7.66 -3.35
CA ILE A 240 -13.75 8.06 -4.76
C ILE A 240 -12.59 9.04 -4.96
N GLY A 241 -11.83 8.91 -6.05
CA GLY A 241 -10.76 9.85 -6.40
C GLY A 241 -11.21 10.90 -7.39
N ASP A 242 -10.54 12.06 -7.42
CA ASP A 242 -10.81 13.16 -8.36
C ASP A 242 -10.87 12.74 -9.85
N ILE A 243 -10.15 11.67 -10.25
CA ILE A 243 -10.14 11.21 -11.65
C ILE A 243 -11.40 10.43 -12.03
N GLU A 244 -12.01 9.73 -11.08
CA GLU A 244 -13.10 8.80 -11.38
C GLU A 244 -14.33 9.49 -12.00
N PRO A 245 -14.82 10.63 -11.48
CA PRO A 245 -15.95 11.35 -12.08
C PRO A 245 -15.68 11.89 -13.49
N ILE A 246 -14.43 12.18 -13.84
CA ILE A 246 -14.06 12.75 -15.14
C ILE A 246 -13.68 11.68 -16.17
N ARG A 247 -13.55 10.41 -15.76
CA ARG A 247 -13.07 9.32 -16.61
C ARG A 247 -13.93 9.16 -17.87
N ASP A 248 -15.25 9.19 -17.70
CA ASP A 248 -16.18 8.96 -18.81
C ASP A 248 -16.15 10.11 -19.83
N LEU A 249 -16.03 11.35 -19.34
CA LEU A 249 -15.85 12.53 -20.20
C LEU A 249 -14.55 12.47 -21.02
N GLN A 250 -13.47 11.90 -20.45
CA GLN A 250 -12.23 11.70 -21.19
C GLN A 250 -12.36 10.63 -22.28
N TYR A 251 -13.11 9.56 -22.03
CA TYR A 251 -13.38 8.56 -23.08
C TYR A 251 -14.19 9.16 -24.23
N GLU A 252 -15.22 9.95 -23.91
CA GLU A 252 -16.02 10.64 -24.91
C GLU A 252 -15.17 11.62 -25.75
N ALA A 253 -14.34 12.44 -25.10
CA ALA A 253 -13.44 13.37 -25.79
C ALA A 253 -12.48 12.65 -26.74
N ASN A 254 -11.85 11.55 -26.29
CA ASN A 254 -10.97 10.73 -27.12
C ASN A 254 -11.70 10.11 -28.31
N GLU A 255 -12.95 9.68 -28.12
CA GLU A 255 -13.77 9.13 -29.20
C GLU A 255 -14.07 10.18 -30.28
N ILE A 256 -14.45 11.40 -29.87
CA ILE A 256 -14.70 12.52 -30.79
C ILE A 256 -13.43 12.90 -31.56
N GLU A 257 -12.27 12.97 -30.90
CA GLU A 257 -11.01 13.25 -31.57
C GLU A 257 -10.67 12.17 -32.60
N ASN A 258 -10.83 10.89 -32.26
CA ASN A 258 -10.58 9.78 -33.17
C ASN A 258 -11.49 9.86 -34.41
N GLN A 259 -12.79 10.10 -34.21
CA GLN A 259 -13.75 10.29 -35.31
C GLN A 259 -13.36 11.49 -36.19
N THR A 260 -12.90 12.59 -35.58
CA THR A 260 -12.45 13.78 -36.30
C THR A 260 -11.21 13.50 -37.14
N ILE A 261 -10.22 12.81 -36.58
CA ILE A 261 -9.00 12.39 -37.28
C ILE A 261 -9.35 11.50 -38.46
N ASP A 262 -10.25 10.54 -38.30
CA ASP A 262 -10.64 9.63 -39.37
C ASP A 262 -11.41 10.35 -40.48
N ASN A 263 -12.28 11.31 -40.13
CA ASN A 263 -12.91 12.19 -41.10
C ASN A 263 -11.88 13.01 -41.89
N ILE A 264 -10.87 13.58 -41.23
CA ILE A 264 -9.79 14.31 -41.91
C ILE A 264 -9.01 13.39 -42.85
N LYS A 265 -8.70 12.15 -42.43
CA LYS A 265 -8.04 11.16 -43.29
C LYS A 265 -8.87 10.84 -44.52
N LEU A 266 -10.19 10.65 -44.38
CA LEU A 266 -11.10 10.39 -45.51
C LEU A 266 -11.21 11.58 -46.47
N ILE A 267 -11.22 12.82 -45.94
CA ILE A 267 -11.24 14.04 -46.77
C ILE A 267 -9.93 14.22 -47.53
N THR A 268 -8.79 13.87 -46.92
CA THR A 268 -7.46 14.01 -47.51
C THR A 268 -7.21 12.91 -48.54
N ASN A 269 -7.51 11.65 -48.20
CA ASN A 269 -7.42 10.50 -49.09
C ASN A 269 -8.77 10.27 -49.80
N ARG A 270 -9.15 11.23 -50.64
CA ARG A 270 -10.36 11.07 -51.46
C ARG A 270 -10.18 9.86 -52.38
N MET A 271 -11.10 8.90 -52.31
CA MET A 271 -11.20 7.86 -53.32
C MET A 271 -11.62 8.49 -54.65
N TRP A 272 -10.74 8.42 -55.63
CA TRP A 272 -11.04 8.81 -56.99
C TRP A 272 -11.91 7.72 -57.63
N LYS A 273 -13.13 8.06 -58.03
CA LYS A 273 -13.95 7.17 -58.87
C LYS A 273 -13.49 7.34 -60.31
N VAL A 274 -12.85 6.31 -60.85
CA VAL A 274 -12.55 6.20 -62.28
C VAL A 274 -13.85 5.84 -63.00
N GLY A 275 -14.21 6.61 -64.03
CA GLY A 275 -15.38 6.28 -64.86
C GLY A 275 -15.15 5.00 -65.65
N THR A 276 -16.18 4.17 -65.81
CA THR A 276 -16.10 2.87 -66.50
C THR A 276 -15.64 2.97 -67.96
N THR A 277 -15.73 4.17 -68.56
CA THR A 277 -15.27 4.47 -69.92
C THR A 277 -13.85 5.03 -70.00
N ALA A 278 -13.14 5.18 -68.87
CA ALA A 278 -11.81 5.81 -68.83
C ALA A 278 -10.69 4.89 -69.35
N GLY A 279 -10.99 3.64 -69.73
CA GLY A 279 -10.04 2.72 -70.36
C GLY A 279 -8.86 2.31 -69.47
N VAL A 280 -9.00 2.45 -68.16
CA VAL A 280 -8.05 1.95 -67.16
C VAL A 280 -8.67 0.68 -66.58
N ASP A 281 -8.09 -0.47 -66.90
CA ASP A 281 -8.42 -1.79 -66.33
C ASP A 281 -7.70 -1.96 -64.98
#